data_AF-A0A5B8ULU8-F1
#
_entry.id   AF-A0A5B8ULU8-F1
#
_cell.length_a   1.000
_cell.length_b   1.000
_cell.length_c   1.000
_cell.angle_alpha   90.00
_cell.angle_beta   90.00
_cell.angle_gamma   90.00
#
_symmetry.space_group_name_H-M   'P 1'
#
loop_
_entity.id
_entity.type
_entity.pdbx_description
1 polymer ?
#
loop_
_entity_poly.entity_id
_entity_poly.type
_entity_poly.pdbx_seq_one_letter_code
_entity_poly.pdbx_strand_id
1 'polypeptide(L)' 'MEDLFWTTLSLNGRQEEYHIIFENEMYCFIPKGSSKAEYCFRRGHDEWLAVNEESEQVKDGAVEALEKYLMRQH' A
#
# COMPACT_ATOMS: atom_id res chain seq x y z
N MET A 1 -8.91 8.88 8.64
CA MET A 1 -7.53 8.44 8.42
C MET A 1 -7.20 7.48 9.55
N GLU A 2 -6.83 6.26 9.23
CA GLU A 2 -6.43 5.22 10.19
C GLU A 2 -5.03 4.73 9.82
N ASP A 3 -4.11 4.74 10.78
CA ASP A 3 -2.75 4.22 10.58
C ASP A 3 -2.77 2.69 10.74
N LEU A 4 -2.28 1.98 9.72
CA LEU A 4 -2.31 0.50 9.72
C LEU A 4 -0.95 -0.07 10.16
N PHE A 5 0.08 0.09 9.34
CA PHE A 5 1.42 -0.46 9.62
C PHE A 5 2.48 0.17 8.71
N TRP A 6 3.74 -0.10 9.03
CA TRP A 6 4.88 0.24 8.18
C TRP A 6 5.39 -1.02 7.48
N THR A 7 5.76 -0.89 6.21
CA THR A 7 6.35 -1.98 5.42
C THR A 7 7.52 -1.48 4.59
N THR A 8 8.40 -2.39 4.19
CA THR A 8 9.44 -2.09 3.20
C THR A 8 9.10 -2.79 1.91
N LEU A 9 8.91 -2.01 0.84
CA LEU A 9 8.69 -2.54 -0.50
C LEU A 9 10.01 -2.52 -1.28
N SER A 10 10.27 -3.59 -2.03
CA SER A 10 11.40 -3.65 -2.96
C SER A 10 10.92 -3.25 -4.35
N LEU A 11 11.13 -2.00 -4.75
CA LEU A 11 10.68 -1.42 -6.01
C LEU A 11 11.89 -1.08 -6.88
N ASN A 12 11.92 -1.55 -8.13
CA ASN A 12 13.01 -1.26 -9.08
C ASN A 12 14.43 -1.50 -8.53
N GLY A 13 14.60 -2.53 -7.68
CA GLY A 13 15.88 -2.86 -7.03
C GLY A 13 16.26 -1.94 -5.86
N ARG A 14 15.37 -1.03 -5.44
CA ARG A 14 15.51 -0.19 -4.24
C ARG A 14 14.56 -0.68 -3.17
N GLN A 15 15.03 -0.73 -1.94
CA GLN A 15 14.18 -0.98 -0.79
C GLN A 15 13.78 0.36 -0.19
N GLU A 16 12.48 0.62 -0.18
CA GLU A 16 11.91 1.85 0.35
C GLU A 16 10.86 1.51 1.40
N GLU A 17 10.88 2.28 2.49
CA GLU A 17 9.95 2.09 3.61
C GLU A 17 8.72 2.97 3.40
N TYR A 18 7.53 2.38 3.52
CA TYR A 18 6.25 3.03 3.34
C TYR A 18 5.41 2.88 4.61
N HIS A 19 4.71 3.95 4.95
CA HIS A 19 3.64 3.96 5.92
C HIS A 19 2.32 3.71 5.21
N ILE A 20 1.60 2.68 5.64
CA ILE A 20 0.31 2.33 5.08
C ILE A 20 -0.76 2.88 5.99
N ILE A 21 -1.61 3.72 5.41
CA ILE A 21 -2.78 4.30 6.06
C ILE A 21 -4.04 3.91 5.28
N PHE A 22 -5.16 3.87 5.98
CA PHE A 22 -6.47 3.76 5.38
C PHE A 22 -7.19 5.11 5.42
N GLU A 23 -7.48 5.67 4.25
CA GLU A 23 -8.14 6.96 4.10
C GLU A 23 -9.04 6.97 2.86
N ASN A 24 -10.25 7.55 2.98
CA ASN A 24 -11.21 7.67 1.88
C ASN A 24 -11.49 6.32 1.17
N GLU A 25 -11.64 5.25 1.95
CA GLU A 25 -11.82 3.87 1.45
C GLU A 25 -10.65 3.31 0.61
N MET A 26 -9.47 3.92 0.73
CA MET A 26 -8.27 3.54 0.02
C MET A 26 -7.12 3.29 0.99
N TYR A 27 -6.24 2.37 0.61
CA TYR A 27 -4.99 2.06 1.28
C TYR A 27 -3.90 2.86 0.60
N CYS A 28 -3.37 3.84 1.33
CA CYS A 28 -2.41 4.81 0.82
C CYS A 28 -1.02 4.49 1.38
N PHE A 29 -0.03 4.44 0.51
CA PHE A 29 1.37 4.18 0.81
C PHE A 29 2.12 5.50 0.79
N ILE A 30 2.54 5.95 1.96
CA ILE A 30 3.30 7.19 2.15
C ILE A 30 4.77 6.82 2.35
N PRO A 31 5.69 7.18 1.45
CA PRO A 31 7.10 6.88 1.63
C PRO A 31 7.65 7.60 2.86
N LYS A 32 8.59 6.94 3.56
CA LYS A 32 9.24 7.48 4.75
C LYS A 32 9.94 8.81 4.43
N GLY A 33 9.56 9.88 5.14
CA GLY A 33 10.08 11.23 4.90
C GLY A 33 9.25 12.05 3.91
N SER A 34 8.19 11.46 3.34
CA SER A 34 7.14 12.18 2.62
C SER A 34 5.89 12.32 3.49
N SER A 35 5.04 13.29 3.15
CA SER A 35 3.71 13.46 3.73
C SER A 35 2.59 13.18 2.73
N LYS A 36 2.94 12.81 1.50
CA LYS A 36 1.99 12.51 0.43
C LYS A 36 2.04 11.03 0.10
N ALA A 37 0.86 10.45 -0.10
CA ALA A 37 0.74 9.10 -0.62
C ALA A 37 1.27 9.07 -2.06
N GLU A 38 2.15 8.12 -2.34
CA GLU A 38 2.70 7.88 -3.67
C GLU A 38 1.88 6.81 -4.40
N TYR A 39 1.44 5.79 -3.65
CA TYR A 39 0.62 4.72 -4.19
C TYR A 39 -0.68 4.56 -3.39
N CYS A 40 -1.77 4.30 -4.09
CA CYS A 40 -3.09 4.14 -3.50
C CYS A 40 -3.81 2.92 -4.10
N PHE A 41 -4.41 2.11 -3.25
CA PHE A 41 -5.12 0.89 -3.63
C PHE A 41 -6.50 0.85 -2.98
N ARG A 42 -7.51 0.41 -3.73
CA ARG A 42 -8.85 0.16 -3.21
C ARG A 42 -9.09 -1.34 -3.16
N ARG A 43 -9.70 -1.83 -2.09
CA ARG A 43 -10.22 -3.21 -2.05
C ARG A 43 -11.55 -3.26 -2.78
N GLY A 44 -11.57 -3.84 -3.97
CA GLY A 44 -12.79 -4.32 -4.63
C GLY A 44 -13.17 -5.70 -4.06
N HIS A 45 -14.44 -6.10 -4.21
CA HIS A 45 -15.03 -7.32 -3.61
C HIS A 45 -14.05 -8.49 -3.40
N ASP A 46 -13.28 -8.85 -4.44
CA ASP A 46 -12.27 -9.93 -4.35
C ASP A 46 -10.86 -9.49 -4.78
N GLU A 47 -10.70 -8.32 -5.39
CA GLU A 47 -9.42 -7.86 -5.95
C GLU A 47 -8.93 -6.53 -5.36
N TRP A 48 -7.63 -6.28 -5.49
CA TRP A 48 -7.04 -4.98 -5.21
C TRP A 48 -6.97 -4.18 -6.49
N LEU A 49 -7.55 -2.99 -6.47
CA LEU A 49 -7.61 -2.05 -7.59
C LEU A 49 -6.63 -0.91 -7.33
N ALA A 50 -5.63 -0.74 -8.17
CA ALA A 50 -4.78 0.45 -8.08
C ALA A 50 -5.54 1.69 -8.57
N VAL A 51 -5.23 2.83 -7.97
CA VAL A 51 -5.89 4.11 -8.32
C VAL A 51 -5.22 4.81 -9.50
N ASN A 52 -3.92 4.55 -9.76
CA ASN A 52 -3.14 5.11 -10.86
C ASN A 52 -2.16 4.06 -11.45
N GLU A 53 -1.57 4.38 -12.61
CA GLU A 53 -0.60 3.52 -13.31
C GLU A 53 0.67 3.26 -12.49
N GLU A 54 1.10 4.24 -11.69
CA GLU A 54 2.24 4.08 -10.77
C GLU A 54 1.95 3.03 -9.70
N SER A 55 0.73 3.00 -9.16
CA SER A 55 0.29 1.98 -8.21
C SER A 55 0.16 0.60 -8.85
N GLU A 56 -0.25 0.49 -10.12
CA GLU A 56 -0.27 -0.80 -10.82
C GLU A 56 1.14 -1.41 -10.93
N GLN A 57 2.18 -0.60 -11.13
CA GLN A 57 3.57 -1.09 -11.21
C GLN A 57 4.07 -1.73 -9.91
N VAL A 58 3.54 -1.30 -8.77
CA VAL A 58 3.97 -1.76 -7.44
C VAL A 58 2.93 -2.67 -6.78
N LYS A 59 1.84 -2.95 -7.50
CA LYS A 59 0.65 -3.66 -7.01
C LYS A 59 0.99 -5.01 -6.39
N ASP A 60 1.80 -5.82 -7.05
CA ASP A 60 2.10 -7.17 -6.59
C ASP A 60 2.72 -7.18 -5.17
N GLY A 61 3.78 -6.37 -4.97
CA GLY A 61 4.43 -6.24 -3.65
C GLY A 61 3.58 -5.49 -2.62
N ALA A 62 2.84 -4.45 -3.05
CA ALA A 62 1.96 -3.70 -2.16
C ALA A 62 0.78 -4.56 -1.66
N VAL A 63 0.16 -5.32 -2.56
CA VAL A 63 -0.93 -6.25 -2.25
C VAL A 63 -0.44 -7.35 -1.34
N GLU A 64 0.73 -7.95 -1.60
CA GLU A 64 1.29 -8.99 -0.73
C GLU A 64 1.45 -8.47 0.71
N ALA A 65 1.94 -7.24 0.89
CA ALA A 65 2.07 -6.61 2.21
C ALA A 65 0.71 -6.38 2.89
N LEU A 66 -0.28 -5.90 2.14
CA LEU A 66 -1.64 -5.68 2.63
C LEU A 66 -2.34 -6.98 3.02
N GLU A 67 -2.23 -8.02 2.21
CA GLU A 67 -2.82 -9.33 2.51
C GLU A 67 -2.17 -9.97 3.73
N LYS A 68 -0.83 -9.91 3.86
CA LYS A 68 -0.12 -10.36 5.06
C LYS A 68 -0.60 -9.64 6.32
N TYR A 69 -0.88 -8.34 6.23
CA TYR A 69 -1.42 -7.57 7.35
C TYR A 69 -2.87 -8.00 7.68
N LEU A 70 -3.75 -8.06 6.68
CA LEU A 70 -5.15 -8.46 6.87
C LEU A 70 -5.29 -9.89 7.41
N MET A 71 -4.45 -10.82 6.96
CA MET A 71 -4.40 -12.19 7.48
C MET A 71 -3.96 -12.27 8.94
N ARG A 72 -3.08 -11.36 9.39
CA ARG A 72 -2.65 -11.31 10.80
C ARG A 72 -3.69 -10.72 11.74
N GLN A 73 -4.65 -9.98 11.21
CA GLN A 73 -5.71 -9.34 11.98
C GLN A 73 -6.91 -10.28 12.24
N HIS A 74 -6.87 -11.51 11.72
CA HIS A 74 -7.98 -12.47 11.69
C HIS A 74 -7.74 -13.73 12.55
#